data_AF-A0A6J7GHL7-F1
#
_entry.id   AF-A0A6J7GHL7-F1
#
_cell.length_a   1.000
_cell.length_b   1.000
_cell.length_c   1.000
_cell.angle_alpha   90.00
_cell.angle_beta   90.00
_cell.angle_gamma   90.00
#
_symmetry.space_group_name_H-M   'P 1'
#
loop_
_entity.id
_entity.type
_entity.pdbx_description
1 polymer ?
#
loop_
_entity_poly.entity_id
_entity_poly.type
_entity_poly.pdbx_seq_one_letter_code
_entity_poly.pdbx_strand_id
1 'polypeptide(L)'
;MTRAEYASLPNDKDDAIDRWGSAATGQDPLVASFTLTPYSIARPHVPFYRFFHYPDILDLRNNGFEVERFIPIFDSLDNARYSQAVQVYHLLKHGQGSMLWNPRRAREMEFEIRAAFHRHGLSDVPTLLRRMLGRAFPDDSVSSLSVSLLNVYFWACLAEVARDYAWKEPKLALYSEYLDYPLEITGLSPQRNQDAA
;
A
#
# COMPACT_ATOMS: atom_id res chain seq x y z
N MET A 1 -16.50 12.56 12.67
CA MET A 1 -16.50 13.17 11.34
C MET A 1 -17.58 14.24 11.30
N THR A 2 -17.19 15.52 11.26
CA THR A 2 -18.12 16.66 11.31
C THR A 2 -18.56 17.07 9.90
N ARG A 3 -19.70 17.77 9.78
CA ARG A 3 -20.27 18.21 8.48
C ARG A 3 -19.32 19.08 7.65
N ALA A 4 -18.38 19.78 8.30
CA ALA A 4 -17.35 20.59 7.64
C ALA A 4 -16.23 19.73 7.01
N GLU A 5 -15.84 18.62 7.64
CA GLU A 5 -14.83 17.68 7.10
C GLU A 5 -15.35 17.01 5.82
N TYR A 6 -16.61 16.59 5.80
CA TYR A 6 -17.28 16.05 4.61
C TYR A 6 -17.29 17.01 3.41
N ALA A 7 -17.44 18.32 3.64
CA ALA A 7 -17.47 19.33 2.57
C ALA A 7 -16.07 19.65 1.99
N SER A 8 -14.99 19.24 2.68
CA SER A 8 -13.60 19.41 2.25
C SER A 8 -13.02 18.20 1.51
N LEU A 9 -13.79 17.11 1.45
CA LEU A 9 -13.45 15.95 0.65
C LEU A 9 -13.47 16.35 -0.84
N PRO A 10 -12.58 15.80 -1.67
CA PRO A 10 -12.70 15.94 -3.12
C PRO A 10 -14.13 15.57 -3.53
N ASN A 11 -14.77 16.39 -4.35
CA ASN A 11 -16.13 16.16 -4.86
C ASN A 11 -16.18 15.04 -5.93
N ASP A 12 -15.15 14.20 -5.94
CA ASP A 12 -15.00 13.06 -6.83
C ASP A 12 -15.93 11.97 -6.29
N LYS A 13 -17.19 11.98 -6.75
CA LYS A 13 -17.97 10.75 -6.85
C LYS A 13 -17.19 9.85 -7.81
N ASP A 14 -16.30 9.06 -7.24
CA ASP A 14 -15.27 8.37 -7.98
C ASP A 14 -15.68 6.91 -8.15
N ASP A 15 -15.83 6.47 -9.41
CA ASP A 15 -16.10 5.07 -9.78
C ASP A 15 -15.08 4.11 -9.14
N ALA A 16 -13.92 4.62 -8.71
CA ALA A 16 -12.94 3.92 -7.89
C ALA A 16 -13.45 3.44 -6.55
N ILE A 17 -14.19 4.30 -5.84
CA ILE A 17 -14.68 4.02 -4.48
C ILE A 17 -15.73 2.91 -4.56
N ASP A 18 -16.57 2.93 -5.59
CA ASP A 18 -17.61 1.93 -5.83
C ASP A 18 -17.07 0.58 -6.31
N ARG A 19 -15.80 0.52 -6.73
CA ARG A 19 -15.12 -0.70 -7.22
C ARG A 19 -14.03 -1.21 -6.27
N TRP A 20 -13.86 -0.58 -5.12
CA TRP A 20 -12.75 -0.85 -4.20
C TRP A 20 -13.09 -1.93 -3.17
N GLY A 21 -12.33 -3.02 -3.21
CA GLY A 21 -12.19 -3.98 -2.12
C GLY A 21 -13.27 -5.07 -2.01
N SER A 22 -12.88 -6.20 -1.41
CA SER A 22 -13.68 -7.44 -1.25
C SER A 22 -14.86 -7.36 -0.29
N ALA A 23 -14.82 -6.42 0.65
CA ALA A 23 -15.75 -6.37 1.77
C ALA A 23 -17.20 -6.02 1.40
N ALA A 24 -17.48 -5.67 0.14
CA ALA A 24 -18.82 -5.29 -0.31
C ALA A 24 -19.73 -6.48 -0.70
N THR A 25 -19.19 -7.68 -0.98
CA THR A 25 -19.97 -8.63 -1.83
C THR A 25 -20.05 -10.10 -1.38
N GLY A 26 -19.36 -10.53 -0.31
CA GLY A 26 -19.67 -11.79 0.40
C GLY A 26 -19.72 -13.11 -0.41
N GLN A 27 -18.87 -13.30 -1.43
CA GLN A 27 -18.80 -14.52 -2.26
C GLN A 27 -17.38 -15.16 -2.29
N ASP A 28 -17.28 -16.40 -2.79
CA ASP A 28 -16.05 -17.25 -2.80
C ASP A 28 -14.98 -16.82 -3.85
N PRO A 29 -13.79 -16.35 -3.43
CA PRO A 29 -12.76 -15.76 -4.29
C PRO A 29 -12.11 -16.70 -5.31
N LEU A 30 -12.24 -18.03 -5.18
CA LEU A 30 -11.67 -18.98 -6.15
C LEU A 30 -12.47 -19.05 -7.45
N VAL A 31 -13.79 -18.83 -7.41
CA VAL A 31 -14.65 -18.89 -8.60
C VAL A 31 -14.47 -17.65 -9.48
N ALA A 32 -14.13 -16.49 -8.90
CA ALA A 32 -13.93 -15.25 -9.66
C ALA A 32 -12.61 -15.18 -10.44
N SER A 33 -11.57 -15.92 -10.02
CA SER A 33 -10.24 -15.84 -10.63
C SER A 33 -10.11 -16.50 -12.01
N PHE A 34 -11.14 -17.19 -12.49
CA PHE A 34 -11.09 -17.96 -13.75
C PHE A 34 -11.71 -17.26 -14.97
N THR A 35 -11.95 -15.94 -14.94
CA THR A 35 -12.58 -15.23 -16.07
C THR A 35 -11.73 -14.10 -16.64
N LEU A 36 -11.66 -14.01 -17.97
CA LEU A 36 -10.76 -13.14 -18.75
C LEU A 36 -11.31 -11.73 -19.02
N THR A 37 -12.49 -11.37 -18.50
CA THR A 37 -13.14 -10.07 -18.74
C THR A 37 -13.09 -9.18 -17.49
N PRO A 38 -12.95 -7.85 -17.59
CA PRO A 38 -12.92 -6.97 -16.42
C PRO A 38 -14.28 -6.84 -15.70
N TYR A 39 -14.18 -6.56 -14.39
CA TYR A 39 -15.19 -6.26 -13.35
C TYR A 39 -16.70 -6.39 -13.70
N SER A 40 -17.44 -7.20 -12.91
CA SER A 40 -18.91 -7.13 -12.82
C SER A 40 -19.38 -7.35 -11.37
N ILE A 41 -20.56 -6.81 -11.04
CA ILE A 41 -21.20 -6.84 -9.70
C ILE A 41 -21.41 -8.27 -9.14
N ALA A 42 -21.31 -9.30 -9.99
CA ALA A 42 -21.49 -10.71 -9.63
C ALA A 42 -20.18 -11.44 -9.28
N ARG A 43 -19.06 -10.74 -9.03
CA ARG A 43 -17.76 -11.38 -8.80
C ARG A 43 -17.25 -11.19 -7.36
N PRO A 44 -16.86 -12.28 -6.68
CA PRO A 44 -16.02 -12.15 -5.50
C PRO A 44 -14.67 -11.54 -5.86
N HIS A 45 -14.17 -10.67 -4.98
CA HIS A 45 -12.98 -9.89 -5.23
C HIS A 45 -11.73 -10.78 -5.25
N VAL A 46 -11.09 -10.83 -6.41
CA VAL A 46 -9.78 -11.48 -6.58
C VAL A 46 -8.71 -10.46 -6.21
N PRO A 47 -7.77 -10.78 -5.30
CA PRO A 47 -6.74 -9.84 -4.91
C PRO A 47 -5.91 -9.34 -6.10
N PHE A 48 -5.60 -8.05 -6.14
CA PHE A 48 -4.97 -7.44 -7.32
C PHE A 48 -3.61 -8.05 -7.66
N TYR A 49 -2.86 -8.48 -6.63
CA TYR A 49 -1.52 -9.05 -6.79
C TYR A 49 -1.50 -10.39 -7.53
N ARG A 50 -2.65 -11.04 -7.71
CA ARG A 50 -2.76 -12.22 -8.59
C ARG A 50 -2.65 -11.88 -10.07
N PHE A 51 -2.81 -10.61 -10.43
CA PHE A 51 -2.71 -10.12 -11.82
C PHE A 51 -1.35 -9.48 -12.12
N PHE A 52 -0.35 -9.64 -11.25
CA PHE A 52 0.99 -9.17 -11.53
C PHE A 52 1.58 -9.84 -12.76
N HIS A 53 2.30 -9.05 -13.56
CA HIS A 53 2.97 -9.56 -14.73
C HIS A 53 4.15 -10.43 -14.31
N TYR A 54 4.33 -11.55 -14.99
CA TYR A 54 5.42 -12.49 -14.71
C TYR A 54 6.82 -11.83 -14.68
N PRO A 55 7.18 -10.91 -15.60
CA PRO A 55 8.45 -10.17 -15.50
C PRO A 55 8.61 -9.41 -14.19
N ASP A 56 7.55 -8.77 -13.67
CA ASP A 56 7.61 -8.02 -12.41
C ASP A 56 7.88 -8.95 -11.22
N ILE A 57 7.27 -10.14 -11.23
CA ILE A 57 7.49 -11.18 -10.22
C ILE A 57 8.93 -11.70 -10.29
N LEU A 58 9.43 -11.95 -11.50
CA LEU A 58 10.79 -12.43 -11.73
C LEU A 58 11.84 -11.39 -11.30
N ASP A 59 11.62 -10.12 -11.63
CA ASP A 59 12.48 -9.02 -11.21
C ASP A 59 12.54 -8.89 -9.68
N LEU A 60 11.40 -9.07 -9.00
CA LEU A 60 11.33 -9.02 -7.54
C LEU A 60 12.14 -10.18 -6.93
N ARG A 61 11.99 -11.38 -7.49
CA ARG A 61 12.73 -12.58 -7.08
C ARG A 61 14.23 -12.44 -7.33
N ASN A 62 14.63 -11.85 -8.46
CA ASN A 62 16.04 -11.56 -8.76
C ASN A 62 16.67 -10.60 -7.75
N ASN A 63 15.86 -9.74 -7.12
CA ASN A 63 16.28 -8.87 -6.03
C ASN A 63 16.20 -9.54 -4.64
N GLY A 64 15.86 -10.83 -4.56
CA GLY A 64 15.84 -11.61 -3.32
C GLY A 64 14.51 -11.56 -2.56
N PHE A 65 13.43 -11.06 -3.18
CA PHE A 65 12.12 -10.95 -2.53
C PHE A 65 11.05 -11.75 -3.27
N GLU A 66 10.20 -12.45 -2.51
CA GLU A 66 9.02 -13.11 -3.05
C GLU A 66 7.78 -12.25 -2.85
N VAL A 67 6.81 -12.36 -3.76
CA VAL A 67 5.52 -11.64 -3.66
C VAL A 67 4.79 -12.03 -2.36
N GLU A 68 4.92 -13.29 -1.92
CA GLU A 68 4.29 -13.82 -0.71
C GLU A 68 4.57 -12.99 0.53
N ARG A 69 5.77 -12.41 0.62
CA ARG A 69 6.17 -11.56 1.73
C ARG A 69 5.32 -10.30 1.85
N PHE A 70 4.88 -9.76 0.72
CA PHE A 70 4.09 -8.53 0.67
C PHE A 70 2.58 -8.80 0.68
N ILE A 71 2.15 -10.06 0.63
CA ILE A 71 0.72 -10.42 0.65
C ILE A 71 -0.02 -9.78 1.83
N PRO A 72 0.48 -9.78 3.09
CA PRO A 72 -0.22 -9.13 4.18
C PRO A 72 -0.44 -7.62 3.98
N ILE A 73 0.51 -6.96 3.32
CA ILE A 73 0.45 -5.53 2.98
C ILE A 73 -0.58 -5.30 1.87
N PHE A 74 -0.57 -6.15 0.85
CA PHE A 74 -1.50 -6.06 -0.27
C PHE A 74 -2.94 -6.42 0.12
N ASP A 75 -3.14 -7.47 0.92
CA ASP A 75 -4.43 -7.84 1.47
C ASP A 75 -5.00 -6.72 2.34
N SER A 76 -4.16 -6.04 3.12
CA SER A 76 -4.60 -4.88 3.91
C SER A 76 -5.04 -3.71 3.01
N LEU A 77 -4.35 -3.46 1.90
CA LEU A 77 -4.76 -2.46 0.91
C LEU A 77 -6.10 -2.81 0.24
N ASP A 78 -6.31 -4.08 -0.09
CA ASP A 78 -7.55 -4.58 -0.69
C ASP A 78 -8.74 -4.55 0.25
N ASN A 79 -8.49 -4.68 1.56
CA ASN A 79 -9.55 -4.66 2.58
C ASN A 79 -9.73 -3.28 3.24
N ALA A 80 -8.97 -2.27 2.80
CA ALA A 80 -9.03 -0.94 3.38
C ALA A 80 -10.39 -0.28 3.11
N ARG A 81 -10.97 0.34 4.15
CA ARG A 81 -12.29 0.98 4.07
C ARG A 81 -12.19 2.41 3.58
N TYR A 82 -13.26 2.91 2.96
CA TYR A 82 -13.38 4.32 2.56
C TYR A 82 -13.08 5.30 3.70
N SER A 83 -13.62 5.06 4.90
CA SER A 83 -13.37 5.90 6.07
C SER A 83 -11.89 5.96 6.45
N GLN A 84 -11.14 4.88 6.23
CA GLN A 84 -9.70 4.82 6.51
C GLN A 84 -8.91 5.54 5.41
N ALA A 85 -9.30 5.40 4.14
CA ALA A 85 -8.76 6.22 3.04
C ALA A 85 -8.83 7.72 3.34
N VAL A 86 -9.98 8.17 3.81
CA VAL A 86 -10.21 9.57 4.16
C VAL A 86 -9.29 10.01 5.30
N GLN A 87 -9.14 9.17 6.33
CA GLN A 87 -8.21 9.46 7.44
C GLN A 87 -6.76 9.56 6.94
N VAL A 88 -6.31 8.63 6.09
CA VAL A 88 -4.98 8.66 5.47
C VAL A 88 -4.80 9.93 4.65
N TYR A 89 -5.79 10.30 3.83
CA TYR A 89 -5.75 11.52 3.04
C TYR A 89 -5.57 12.77 3.90
N HIS A 90 -6.35 12.91 4.96
CA HIS A 90 -6.22 14.06 5.87
C HIS A 90 -4.90 14.05 6.64
N LEU A 91 -4.41 12.88 7.04
CA LEU A 91 -3.10 12.71 7.68
C LEU A 91 -1.97 13.19 6.75
N LEU A 92 -1.99 12.78 5.47
CA LEU A 92 -0.98 13.20 4.50
C LEU A 92 -1.07 14.68 4.13
N LYS A 93 -2.29 15.22 3.97
CA LYS A 93 -2.51 16.58 3.48
C LYS A 93 -2.31 17.64 4.56
N HIS A 94 -2.77 17.35 5.77
CA HIS A 94 -2.82 18.34 6.84
C HIS A 94 -1.91 18.01 8.03
N GLY A 95 -1.28 16.82 8.06
CA GLY A 95 -0.51 16.36 9.21
C GLY A 95 -1.35 16.22 10.48
N GLN A 96 -2.68 16.09 10.33
CA GLN A 96 -3.61 16.15 11.45
C GLN A 96 -3.46 14.91 12.33
N GLY A 97 -3.26 15.13 13.64
CA GLY A 97 -3.46 14.10 14.66
C GLY A 97 -2.21 13.43 15.24
N SER A 98 -0.99 13.73 14.78
CA SER A 98 0.22 13.22 15.45
C SER A 98 1.34 14.25 15.52
N MET A 99 1.74 14.61 16.75
CA MET A 99 2.96 15.43 16.97
C MET A 99 4.24 14.66 16.60
N LEU A 100 4.16 13.33 16.53
CA LEU A 100 5.30 12.45 16.30
C LEU A 100 5.54 12.20 14.81
N TRP A 101 4.53 12.41 13.96
CA TRP A 101 4.58 12.03 12.55
C TRP A 101 4.33 13.19 11.58
N ASN A 102 5.15 13.30 10.54
CA ASN A 102 5.07 14.34 9.53
C ASN A 102 5.30 13.77 8.12
N PRO A 103 4.42 14.05 7.14
CA PRO A 103 4.57 13.54 5.77
C PRO A 103 5.83 14.02 5.07
N ARG A 104 6.32 15.23 5.37
CA ARG A 104 7.60 15.72 4.83
C ARG A 104 8.76 14.87 5.35
N ARG A 105 8.75 14.57 6.65
CA ARG A 105 9.79 13.76 7.28
C ARG A 105 9.76 12.33 6.78
N ALA A 106 8.57 11.76 6.54
CA ALA A 106 8.43 10.44 5.93
C ALA A 106 9.08 10.39 4.54
N ARG A 107 8.89 11.41 3.69
CA ARG A 107 9.57 11.49 2.38
C ARG A 107 11.09 11.62 2.48
N GLU A 108 11.60 12.34 3.47
CA GLU A 108 13.05 12.41 3.73
C GLU A 108 13.61 11.03 4.10
N MET A 109 12.90 10.28 4.96
CA MET A 109 13.30 8.91 5.32
C MET A 109 13.13 7.92 4.17
N GLU A 110 12.09 8.07 3.36
CA GLU A 110 11.92 7.31 2.11
C GLU A 110 13.13 7.50 1.19
N PHE A 111 13.58 8.74 1.01
CA PHE A 111 14.76 9.05 0.20
C PHE A 111 16.03 8.40 0.77
N GLU A 112 16.22 8.45 2.09
CA GLU A 112 17.34 7.77 2.76
C GLU A 112 17.31 6.25 2.58
N ILE A 113 16.13 5.63 2.69
CA ILE A 113 15.94 4.19 2.44
C ILE A 113 16.29 3.86 0.99
N ARG A 114 15.78 4.62 0.02
CA ARG A 114 16.12 4.43 -1.41
C ARG A 114 17.63 4.56 -1.66
N ALA A 115 18.29 5.52 -1.01
CA ALA A 115 19.74 5.66 -1.09
C ALA A 115 20.47 4.45 -0.49
N ALA A 116 19.97 3.87 0.60
CA ALA A 116 20.49 2.62 1.17
C ALA A 116 20.29 1.43 0.22
N PHE A 117 19.12 1.33 -0.41
CA PHE A 117 18.84 0.28 -1.40
C PHE A 117 19.80 0.35 -2.58
N HIS A 118 20.07 1.55 -3.07
CA HIS A 118 21.07 1.75 -4.12
C HIS A 118 22.46 1.25 -3.70
N ARG A 119 22.90 1.53 -2.46
CA ARG A 119 24.18 1.01 -1.93
C ARG A 119 24.20 -0.53 -1.79
N HIS A 120 23.04 -1.14 -1.62
CA HIS A 120 22.88 -2.59 -1.47
C HIS A 120 22.52 -3.33 -2.76
N GLY A 121 22.50 -2.63 -3.90
CA GLY A 121 22.19 -3.24 -5.20
C GLY A 121 20.69 -3.45 -5.46
N LEU A 122 19.81 -2.84 -4.66
CA LEU A 122 18.35 -2.93 -4.76
C LEU A 122 17.71 -1.70 -5.45
N SER A 123 18.44 -1.06 -6.36
CA SER A 123 18.03 0.20 -6.99
C SER A 123 16.67 0.12 -7.71
N ASP A 124 16.33 -1.06 -8.24
CA ASP A 124 15.11 -1.27 -9.02
C ASP A 124 13.89 -1.59 -8.15
N VAL A 125 14.09 -2.06 -6.92
CA VAL A 125 13.03 -2.51 -6.00
C VAL A 125 11.98 -1.42 -5.74
N PRO A 126 12.34 -0.15 -5.44
CA PRO A 126 11.34 0.90 -5.25
C PRO A 126 10.45 1.13 -6.48
N THR A 127 11.04 1.13 -7.68
CA THR A 127 10.29 1.34 -8.92
C THR A 127 9.36 0.15 -9.20
N LEU A 128 9.86 -1.06 -8.96
CA LEU A 128 9.10 -2.29 -9.12
C LEU A 128 7.90 -2.35 -8.16
N LEU A 129 8.12 -2.12 -6.86
CA LEU A 129 7.05 -2.10 -5.85
C LEU A 129 5.99 -1.04 -6.17
N ARG A 130 6.41 0.13 -6.66
CA ARG A 130 5.47 1.20 -7.05
C ARG A 130 4.59 0.78 -8.22
N ARG A 131 5.17 0.14 -9.23
CA ARG A 131 4.47 -0.39 -10.41
C ARG A 131 3.50 -1.52 -10.03
N MET A 132 3.92 -2.44 -9.16
CA MET A 132 3.08 -3.53 -8.67
C MET A 132 1.88 -2.99 -7.87
N LEU A 133 2.10 -2.09 -6.91
CA LEU A 133 1.03 -1.45 -6.14
C LEU A 133 0.05 -0.67 -7.02
N GLY A 134 0.55 -0.01 -8.08
CA GLY A 134 -0.31 0.72 -9.03
C GLY A 134 -1.40 -0.13 -9.67
N ARG A 135 -1.25 -1.46 -9.68
CA ARG A 135 -2.28 -2.38 -10.21
C ARG A 135 -3.52 -2.51 -9.34
N ALA A 136 -3.48 -2.03 -8.09
CA ALA A 136 -4.65 -2.03 -7.22
C ALA A 136 -5.78 -1.11 -7.72
N PHE A 137 -5.46 -0.06 -8.47
CA PHE A 137 -6.42 0.90 -9.01
C PHE A 137 -6.21 1.07 -10.53
N PRO A 138 -6.96 0.36 -11.39
CA PRO A 138 -6.83 0.47 -12.85
C PRO A 138 -7.22 1.87 -13.37
N ASP A 139 -6.56 2.29 -14.46
CA ASP A 139 -6.35 3.68 -14.95
C ASP A 139 -7.53 4.67 -14.98
N ASP A 140 -8.79 4.22 -14.93
CA ASP A 140 -9.98 5.09 -14.94
C ASP A 140 -10.52 5.43 -13.53
N SER A 141 -9.83 4.98 -12.47
CA SER A 141 -10.34 4.98 -11.08
C SER A 141 -9.36 5.56 -10.05
N VAL A 142 -8.60 6.59 -10.42
CA VAL A 142 -7.57 7.15 -9.54
C VAL A 142 -8.03 8.48 -8.91
N SER A 143 -8.64 8.42 -7.72
CA SER A 143 -8.84 9.60 -6.85
C SER A 143 -7.60 9.99 -6.04
N SER A 144 -7.64 11.19 -5.47
CA SER A 144 -6.65 11.58 -4.46
C SER A 144 -6.64 10.67 -3.22
N LEU A 145 -7.73 9.94 -2.94
CA LEU A 145 -7.79 8.95 -1.86
C LEU A 145 -6.97 7.70 -2.20
N SER A 146 -7.15 7.14 -3.40
CA SER A 146 -6.37 5.99 -3.85
C SER A 146 -4.88 6.33 -3.96
N VAL A 147 -4.54 7.52 -4.47
CA VAL A 147 -3.15 8.03 -4.46
C VAL A 147 -2.57 8.08 -3.04
N SER A 148 -3.36 8.51 -2.07
CA SER A 148 -2.90 8.62 -0.67
C SER A 148 -2.64 7.25 -0.05
N LEU A 149 -3.50 6.27 -0.32
CA LEU A 149 -3.28 4.88 0.10
C LEU A 149 -2.05 4.29 -0.58
N LEU A 150 -1.94 4.41 -1.90
CA LEU A 150 -0.80 3.89 -2.65
C LEU A 150 0.52 4.46 -2.11
N ASN A 151 0.55 5.70 -1.65
CA ASN A 151 1.74 6.30 -1.04
C ASN A 151 2.10 5.65 0.30
N VAL A 152 1.14 5.49 1.21
CA VAL A 152 1.41 4.89 2.52
C VAL A 152 1.74 3.40 2.40
N TYR A 153 1.02 2.65 1.57
CA TYR A 153 1.30 1.24 1.33
C TYR A 153 2.62 1.02 0.60
N PHE A 154 3.03 1.97 -0.25
CA PHE A 154 4.36 1.96 -0.83
C PHE A 154 5.45 2.15 0.24
N TRP A 155 5.26 3.07 1.18
CA TRP A 155 6.16 3.20 2.33
C TRP A 155 6.24 1.92 3.16
N ALA A 156 5.11 1.24 3.39
CA ALA A 156 5.09 -0.03 4.11
C ALA A 156 5.86 -1.15 3.37
N CYS A 157 5.79 -1.19 2.04
CA CYS A 157 6.58 -2.13 1.24
C CYS A 157 8.08 -1.80 1.31
N LEU A 158 8.46 -0.51 1.28
CA LEU A 158 9.86 -0.10 1.47
C LEU A 158 10.36 -0.45 2.87
N ALA A 159 9.55 -0.20 3.90
CA ALA A 159 9.85 -0.55 5.29
C ALA A 159 10.10 -2.05 5.44
N GLU A 160 9.26 -2.88 4.80
CA GLU A 160 9.40 -4.34 4.81
C GLU A 160 10.75 -4.80 4.26
N VAL A 161 11.19 -4.23 3.15
CA VAL A 161 12.52 -4.52 2.57
C VAL A 161 13.64 -3.95 3.44
N ALA A 162 13.47 -2.74 3.97
CA ALA A 162 14.51 -2.04 4.73
C ALA A 162 14.85 -2.73 6.06
N ARG A 163 13.89 -3.44 6.68
CA ARG A 163 14.12 -4.25 7.89
C ARG A 163 15.23 -5.30 7.71
N ASP A 164 15.33 -5.93 6.55
CA ASP A 164 16.35 -6.95 6.26
C ASP A 164 17.76 -6.38 6.26
N TYR A 165 17.90 -5.08 6.06
CA TYR A 165 19.18 -4.38 6.03
C TYR A 165 19.49 -3.65 7.33
N ALA A 166 18.60 -3.73 8.33
CA ALA A 166 18.81 -3.11 9.63
C ALA A 166 20.07 -3.64 10.34
N TRP A 167 20.48 -4.88 10.09
CA TRP A 167 21.72 -5.41 10.64
C TRP A 167 22.98 -4.74 10.07
N LYS A 168 22.92 -4.20 8.84
CA LYS A 168 24.02 -3.42 8.23
C LYS A 168 23.91 -1.94 8.58
N GLU A 169 22.71 -1.38 8.46
CA GLU A 169 22.42 0.03 8.73
C GLU A 169 21.28 0.14 9.76
N PRO A 170 21.59 0.19 11.08
CA PRO A 170 20.58 0.15 12.14
C PRO A 170 19.51 1.26 12.06
N LYS A 171 19.84 2.40 11.45
CA LYS A 171 18.89 3.50 11.20
C LYS A 171 17.68 3.07 10.36
N LEU A 172 17.83 2.03 9.52
CA LEU A 172 16.75 1.53 8.67
C LEU A 172 15.60 0.92 9.47
N ALA A 173 15.87 0.34 10.65
CA ALA A 173 14.81 -0.14 11.53
C ALA A 173 13.89 1.01 11.97
N LEU A 174 14.49 2.09 12.47
CA LEU A 174 13.76 3.29 12.89
C LEU A 174 12.98 3.94 11.74
N TYR A 175 13.58 4.02 10.55
CA TYR A 175 12.91 4.58 9.38
C TYR A 175 11.75 3.69 8.92
N SER A 176 11.90 2.37 9.03
CA SER A 176 10.83 1.42 8.68
C SER A 176 9.63 1.56 9.61
N GLU A 177 9.86 1.69 10.92
CA GLU A 177 8.79 1.95 11.90
C GLU A 177 8.10 3.30 11.63
N TYR A 178 8.88 4.35 11.33
CA TYR A 178 8.32 5.67 11.03
C TYR A 178 7.46 5.68 9.75
N LEU A 179 7.84 4.89 8.75
CA LEU A 179 7.12 4.76 7.49
C LEU A 179 5.83 3.95 7.63
N ASP A 180 5.76 3.00 8.56
CA ASP A 180 4.55 2.21 8.84
C ASP A 180 3.52 2.93 9.71
N TYR A 181 3.94 3.93 10.50
CA TYR A 181 3.09 4.66 11.43
C TYR A 181 1.71 5.10 10.88
N PRO A 182 1.59 5.60 9.62
CA PRO A 182 0.28 6.00 9.09
C PRO A 182 -0.71 4.83 8.95
N LEU A 183 -0.23 3.60 8.72
CA LEU A 183 -1.08 2.41 8.69
C LEU A 183 -1.56 2.06 10.10
N GLU A 184 -0.67 2.16 11.10
CA GLU A 184 -1.00 1.86 12.49
C GLU A 184 -2.09 2.78 13.04
N ILE A 185 -1.90 4.09 12.89
CA ILE A 185 -2.84 5.07 13.47
C ILE A 185 -4.21 5.06 12.78
N THR A 186 -4.29 4.58 11.53
CA THR A 186 -5.55 4.49 10.77
C THR A 186 -6.20 3.10 10.83
N GLY A 187 -5.62 2.17 11.61
CA GLY A 187 -6.12 0.80 11.75
C GLY A 187 -6.01 -0.02 10.45
N LEU A 188 -5.03 0.31 9.61
CA LEU A 188 -4.69 -0.36 8.35
C LEU A 188 -3.42 -1.21 8.49
N SER A 189 -3.05 -1.58 9.72
CA SER A 189 -1.85 -2.39 9.95
C SER A 189 -1.98 -3.76 9.27
N PRO A 190 -1.01 -4.14 8.43
CA PRO A 190 -0.99 -5.47 7.84
C PRO A 190 -0.82 -6.53 8.92
N GLN A 191 -1.49 -7.68 8.75
CA GLN A 191 -1.30 -8.84 9.62
C GLN A 191 0.03 -9.53 9.28
N ARG A 192 1.14 -8.91 9.68
CA ARG A 192 2.47 -9.52 9.53
C ARG A 192 2.58 -10.66 10.53
N ASN A 193 2.80 -11.89 10.05
CA ASN A 193 3.09 -13.03 10.91
C ASN A 193 4.36 -12.69 11.71
N GLN A 194 4.26 -12.64 13.04
CA GLN A 194 5.36 -12.29 13.94
C GLN A 194 6.36 -13.46 14.14
N ASP A 195 6.18 -14.57 13.41
CA ASP A 195 6.82 -15.86 13.70
C ASP A 195 8.01 -16.21 12.77
N ALA A 196 8.65 -15.22 12.16
CA ALA A 196 9.84 -15.43 11.32
C ALA A 196 11.10 -14.76 11.89
N ALA A 197 11.33 -14.94 13.19
CA ALA A 197 12.59 -14.64 13.87
C ALA A 197 13.32 -15.93 14.26
#